data_AF-A0A7C1L4A7-F1
#
_entry.id   AF-A0A7C1L4A7-F1
#
_cell.length_a   1.000
_cell.length_b   1.000
_cell.length_c   1.000
_cell.angle_alpha   90.00
_cell.angle_beta   90.00
_cell.angle_gamma   90.00
#
_symmetry.space_group_name_H-M   'P 1'
#
loop_
_entity.id
_entity.type
_entity.pdbx_description
1 polymer ?
#
loop_
_entity_poly.entity_id
_entity_poly.type
_entity_poly.pdbx_seq_one_letter_code
_entity_poly.pdbx_strand_id
1 'polypeptide(L)'
;MPKIDFQQINILALQNIESILENILPGGTRKNHQYTVRNPNRSDQHEGSFKINTSTGVWRDFASDDSGGDIISLYAFVTNKSNYDAGLELQNMLGIRLPDKPRSGSMKKSKILPVPSDAPPPPNTHPKHGKYLERFAYRNINNRVIGYIYRFDTAEGKEYSTAMYEKNKWKWKFFPKPQPLYGLEQLKDNPNCQILMVEGERCAKAAQIILQGSIVVMAWAGGRYGMRHTDFSPMKNHKTILWEDNDEPGKAAMIEVYDNIKSIVVGSRFVKIPDNKPKKWDIYDAIQEGWTQQYLLDYISSNLLTPDQVIPKPDNNEVSISLINDAPFRCLGYYHGLYYYLPKGTNQIVELTPNNHTSRNLITLAKIQYWERSFHTKSGPNWLNIWNTLQAMSEQVGVYNPGNTRGTGVWMDEGRVVVHTGNQLIVDGIVTNFIDIKTKYIYESTSSISVIKGDPSDKNEANKVIQIMEMLAWEDSIYARILAGWCVIAPLCGALEWRQHVWLTGKSGAGKSWVMNNIIQPLMGPTAFRTEGSGTTEPGMRGHLLHNAVPVLHDEADADTHKAKELLEAIFILMRSASSANSGLIIKGTTTPGKVTMFRARSCFCFSSVGISAQQRADLSRITPVSLGIHQGTK
;
A
#
# COMPACT_ATOMS: atom_id res chain seq x y z
N MET A 1 7.95 15.83 10.46
CA MET A 1 9.40 15.61 10.29
C MET A 1 9.89 16.35 9.05
N PRO A 2 11.07 17.00 9.06
CA PRO A 2 11.66 17.59 7.86
C PRO A 2 11.89 16.50 6.79
N LYS A 3 11.56 16.80 5.54
CA LYS A 3 11.64 15.85 4.42
C LYS A 3 13.10 15.74 3.98
N ILE A 4 13.73 14.59 4.23
CA ILE A 4 15.10 14.26 3.82
C ILE A 4 15.09 13.76 2.37
N ASP A 5 16.00 14.25 1.53
CA ASP A 5 16.19 13.75 0.16
C ASP A 5 17.25 12.65 0.16
N PHE A 6 16.82 11.44 0.49
CA PHE A 6 17.70 10.25 0.55
C PHE A 6 18.41 9.98 -0.78
N GLN A 7 17.80 10.32 -1.91
CA GLN A 7 18.40 10.09 -3.22
C GLN A 7 19.57 11.04 -3.46
N GLN A 8 19.38 12.33 -3.17
CA GLN A 8 20.45 13.32 -3.30
C GLN A 8 21.59 13.05 -2.31
N ILE A 9 21.27 12.67 -1.07
CA ILE A 9 22.27 12.33 -0.06
C ILE A 9 23.07 11.11 -0.51
N ASN A 10 22.43 10.06 -1.03
CA ASN A 10 23.15 8.89 -1.56
C ASN A 10 24.06 9.24 -2.74
N ILE A 11 23.63 10.08 -3.68
CA ILE A 11 24.47 10.51 -4.81
C ILE A 11 25.72 11.25 -4.32
N LEU A 12 25.55 12.19 -3.38
CA LEU A 12 26.66 12.97 -2.85
C LEU A 12 27.56 12.14 -1.92
N ALA A 13 26.97 11.21 -1.16
CA ALA A 13 27.70 10.27 -0.33
C ALA A 13 28.54 9.31 -1.19
N LEU A 14 28.05 8.88 -2.35
CA LEU A 14 28.83 8.09 -3.31
C LEU A 14 29.98 8.91 -3.92
N GLN A 15 29.78 10.20 -4.21
CA GLN A 15 30.85 11.08 -4.71
C GLN A 15 31.95 11.33 -3.68
N ASN A 16 31.63 11.25 -2.39
CA ASN A 16 32.55 11.44 -1.26
C ASN A 16 32.82 10.14 -0.49
N ILE A 17 32.60 8.99 -1.14
CA ILE A 17 32.57 7.69 -0.48
C ILE A 17 33.88 7.36 0.24
N GLU A 18 35.02 7.75 -0.33
CA GLU A 18 36.33 7.50 0.27
C GLU A 18 36.47 8.18 1.64
N SER A 19 36.10 9.46 1.73
CA SER A 19 36.17 10.21 3.00
C SER A 19 35.16 9.68 4.03
N ILE A 20 33.99 9.22 3.57
CA ILE A 20 32.99 8.61 4.46
C ILE A 20 33.54 7.30 5.01
N LEU A 21 34.02 6.40 4.15
CA LEU A 21 34.57 5.11 4.56
C LEU A 21 35.78 5.26 5.48
N GLU A 22 36.68 6.22 5.23
CA GLU A 22 37.80 6.50 6.13
C GLU A 22 37.36 6.97 7.52
N ASN A 23 36.20 7.64 7.63
CA ASN A 23 35.66 8.11 8.90
C ASN A 23 34.92 7.00 9.66
N ILE A 24 34.01 6.29 8.99
CA ILE A 24 33.14 5.30 9.66
C ILE A 24 33.72 3.88 9.71
N LEU A 25 34.65 3.56 8.81
CA LEU A 25 35.24 2.22 8.64
C LEU A 25 36.74 2.32 8.26
N PRO A 26 37.60 2.88 9.13
CA PRO A 26 39.02 3.07 8.82
C PRO A 26 39.77 1.73 8.68
N GLY A 27 40.84 1.74 7.88
CA GLY A 27 41.77 0.60 7.76
C GLY A 27 41.36 -0.51 6.78
N GLY A 28 40.35 -0.29 5.94
CA GLY A 28 39.97 -1.23 4.89
C GLY A 28 40.93 -1.25 3.70
N THR A 29 41.01 -2.40 3.03
CA THR A 29 41.81 -2.59 1.81
C THR A 29 40.93 -2.41 0.56
N ARG A 30 41.39 -1.56 -0.36
CA ARG A 30 40.71 -1.34 -1.64
C ARG A 30 41.29 -2.20 -2.74
N LYS A 31 40.41 -2.85 -3.50
CA LYS A 31 40.74 -3.51 -4.77
C LYS A 31 39.64 -3.21 -5.79
N ASN A 32 39.98 -2.50 -6.86
CA ASN A 32 39.02 -2.01 -7.87
C ASN A 32 37.89 -1.17 -7.24
N HIS A 33 36.63 -1.48 -7.57
CA HIS A 33 35.43 -0.86 -7.00
C HIS A 33 34.96 -1.56 -5.72
N GLN A 34 35.83 -2.29 -5.02
CA GLN A 34 35.47 -2.99 -3.80
C GLN A 34 36.38 -2.57 -2.64
N TYR A 35 35.76 -2.11 -1.57
CA TYR A 35 36.39 -1.81 -0.30
C TYR A 35 36.08 -2.94 0.67
N THR A 36 37.11 -3.58 1.22
CA THR A 36 36.95 -4.69 2.16
C THR A 36 37.54 -4.28 3.50
N VAL A 37 36.74 -4.39 4.56
CA VAL A 37 37.11 -3.91 5.90
C VAL A 37 36.57 -4.87 6.96
N ARG A 38 36.99 -4.71 8.22
CA ARG A 38 36.38 -5.43 9.34
C ARG A 38 34.97 -4.90 9.60
N ASN A 39 34.03 -5.79 9.89
CA ASN A 39 32.69 -5.40 10.33
C ASN A 39 32.77 -4.95 11.80
N PRO A 40 32.51 -3.67 12.13
CA PRO A 40 32.61 -3.17 13.51
C PRO A 40 31.51 -3.73 14.42
N ASN A 41 30.43 -4.27 13.86
CA ASN A 41 29.30 -4.84 14.61
C ASN A 41 29.46 -6.34 14.89
N ARG A 42 30.59 -6.95 14.50
CA ARG A 42 30.89 -8.36 14.75
C ARG A 42 31.97 -8.51 15.84
N SER A 43 31.84 -9.55 16.65
CA SER A 43 32.76 -9.81 17.78
C SER A 43 34.05 -10.55 17.40
N ASP A 44 34.16 -11.08 16.18
CA ASP A 44 35.36 -11.78 15.71
C ASP A 44 36.33 -10.85 14.94
N GLN A 45 37.58 -11.26 14.77
CA GLN A 45 38.65 -10.42 14.18
C GLN A 45 39.01 -10.75 12.71
N HIS A 46 38.17 -11.52 12.00
CA HIS A 46 38.51 -11.98 10.65
C HIS A 46 38.19 -10.93 9.56
N GLU A 47 39.23 -10.37 8.95
CA GLU A 47 39.09 -9.53 7.75
C GLU A 47 38.64 -10.35 6.54
N GLY A 48 37.81 -9.75 5.66
CA GLY A 48 37.59 -10.28 4.30
C GLY A 48 36.14 -10.49 3.87
N SER A 49 35.17 -10.55 4.80
CA SER A 49 33.77 -10.84 4.48
C SER A 49 32.88 -9.60 4.33
N PHE A 50 33.26 -8.46 4.91
CA PHE A 50 32.49 -7.22 4.82
C PHE A 50 33.00 -6.37 3.66
N LYS A 51 32.17 -6.31 2.61
CA LYS A 51 32.53 -5.76 1.31
C LYS A 51 31.56 -4.67 0.91
N ILE A 52 32.09 -3.51 0.56
CA ILE A 52 31.36 -2.35 0.07
C ILE A 52 31.76 -2.11 -1.39
N ASN A 53 30.77 -2.04 -2.29
CA ASN A 53 31.00 -1.65 -3.66
C ASN A 53 31.10 -0.12 -3.72
N THR A 54 32.28 0.40 -4.02
CA THR A 54 32.51 1.85 -4.00
C THR A 54 31.90 2.61 -5.19
N SER A 55 31.42 1.90 -6.21
CA SER A 55 30.74 2.52 -7.36
C SER A 55 29.23 2.65 -7.15
N THR A 56 28.62 1.78 -6.33
CA THR A 56 27.17 1.74 -6.13
C THR A 56 26.74 1.99 -4.68
N GLY A 57 27.65 1.85 -3.71
CA GLY A 57 27.39 1.95 -2.28
C GLY A 57 26.67 0.76 -1.67
N VAL A 58 26.36 -0.25 -2.48
CA VAL A 58 25.82 -1.53 -2.03
C VAL A 58 26.88 -2.25 -1.22
N TRP A 59 26.48 -2.84 -0.10
CA TRP A 59 27.39 -3.56 0.79
C TRP A 59 26.78 -4.85 1.30
N ARG A 60 27.65 -5.78 1.68
CA ARG A 60 27.27 -7.05 2.31
C ARG A 60 28.37 -7.54 3.23
N ASP A 61 27.99 -8.08 4.38
CA ASP A 61 28.86 -8.97 5.15
C ASP A 61 28.47 -10.42 4.87
N PHE A 62 29.35 -11.17 4.22
CA PHE A 62 29.14 -12.58 3.90
C PHE A 62 29.20 -13.51 5.13
N ALA A 63 29.63 -13.02 6.30
CA ALA A 63 29.68 -13.82 7.52
C ALA A 63 28.41 -13.69 8.39
N SER A 64 27.77 -12.52 8.41
CA SER A 64 26.53 -12.29 9.18
C SER A 64 25.25 -12.27 8.31
N ASP A 65 25.41 -12.33 6.99
CA ASP A 65 24.35 -12.17 5.98
C ASP A 65 23.65 -10.79 5.97
N ASP A 66 24.20 -9.83 6.72
CA ASP A 66 23.76 -8.43 6.68
C ASP A 66 24.09 -7.79 5.33
N SER A 67 23.16 -7.00 4.80
CA SER A 67 23.36 -6.29 3.55
C SER A 67 22.57 -4.98 3.50
N GLY A 68 23.03 -4.05 2.67
CA GLY A 68 22.34 -2.80 2.41
C GLY A 68 22.55 -2.32 0.98
N GLY A 69 21.55 -1.59 0.48
CA GLY A 69 21.45 -1.21 -0.92
C GLY A 69 22.14 0.11 -1.27
N ASP A 70 22.64 0.85 -0.28
CA ASP A 70 23.20 2.19 -0.48
C ASP A 70 24.10 2.64 0.69
N ILE A 71 24.69 3.83 0.57
CA ILE A 71 25.59 4.39 1.59
C ILE A 71 24.84 4.82 2.85
N ILE A 72 23.59 5.25 2.74
CA ILE A 72 22.80 5.63 3.92
C ILE A 72 22.52 4.41 4.79
N SER A 73 22.14 3.27 4.20
CA SER A 73 21.97 2.01 4.92
C SER A 73 23.29 1.46 5.47
N LEU A 74 24.42 1.69 4.79
CA LEU A 74 25.76 1.38 5.32
C LEU A 74 26.04 2.20 6.59
N TYR A 75 25.84 3.51 6.53
CA TYR A 75 26.07 4.41 7.64
C TYR A 75 25.14 4.09 8.82
N ALA A 76 23.86 3.84 8.54
CA ALA A 76 22.86 3.44 9.53
C ALA A 76 23.28 2.15 10.26
N PHE A 77 23.74 1.15 9.51
CA PHE A 77 24.22 -0.11 10.06
C PHE A 77 25.45 0.08 10.94
N VAL A 78 26.48 0.78 10.45
CA VAL A 78 27.74 0.99 11.18
C VAL A 78 27.56 1.85 12.44
N THR A 79 26.64 2.81 12.42
CA THR A 79 26.39 3.73 13.54
C THR A 79 25.23 3.32 14.45
N ASN A 80 24.58 2.19 14.15
CA ASN A 80 23.40 1.67 14.84
C ASN A 80 22.25 2.71 14.97
N LYS A 81 21.91 3.35 13.85
CA LYS A 81 20.87 4.40 13.75
C LYS A 81 19.79 4.03 12.75
N SER A 82 18.65 4.73 12.82
CA SER A 82 17.64 4.64 11.78
C SER A 82 18.18 5.20 10.45
N ASN A 83 17.67 4.73 9.31
CA ASN A 83 18.02 5.30 8.01
C ASN A 83 17.77 6.82 7.95
N TYR A 84 16.76 7.31 8.68
CA TYR A 84 16.45 8.74 8.75
C TYR A 84 17.55 9.55 9.46
N ASP A 85 17.97 9.11 10.64
CA ASP A 85 19.02 9.78 11.42
C ASP A 85 20.37 9.68 10.72
N ALA A 86 20.68 8.52 10.14
CA ALA A 86 21.87 8.31 9.31
C ALA A 86 21.88 9.23 8.09
N GLY A 87 20.74 9.41 7.42
CA GLY A 87 20.59 10.35 6.32
C GLY A 87 20.81 11.80 6.75
N LEU A 88 20.28 12.21 7.92
CA LEU A 88 20.45 13.56 8.46
C LEU A 88 21.92 13.84 8.85
N GLU A 89 22.61 12.86 9.43
CA GLU A 89 24.02 12.98 9.80
C GLU A 89 24.94 13.00 8.58
N LEU A 90 24.71 12.11 7.60
CA LEU A 90 25.42 12.16 6.32
C LEU A 90 25.19 13.49 5.60
N GLN A 91 23.98 14.03 5.66
CA GLN A 91 23.66 15.35 5.12
C GLN A 91 24.49 16.45 5.79
N ASN A 92 24.57 16.47 7.12
CA ASN A 92 25.37 17.44 7.86
C ASN A 92 26.87 17.27 7.60
N MET A 93 27.37 16.02 7.60
CA MET A 93 28.77 15.66 7.42
C MET A 93 29.30 16.03 6.03
N LEU A 94 28.51 15.81 4.99
CA LEU A 94 28.88 16.13 3.62
C LEU A 94 28.74 17.63 3.31
N GLY A 95 28.42 18.46 4.32
CA GLY A 95 28.15 19.89 4.13
C GLY A 95 26.98 20.12 3.17
N ILE A 96 26.11 19.12 3.00
CA ILE A 96 24.89 19.23 2.22
C ILE A 96 23.99 20.12 3.05
N ARG A 97 24.12 21.43 2.85
CA ARG A 97 23.04 22.34 3.16
C ARG A 97 21.82 21.74 2.47
N LEU A 98 20.81 21.36 3.25
CA LEU A 98 19.46 21.22 2.71
C LEU A 98 19.31 22.41 1.78
N PRO A 99 19.10 22.19 0.47
CA PRO A 99 18.73 23.32 -0.34
C PRO A 99 17.43 23.79 0.32
N ASP A 100 17.44 25.00 0.91
CA ASP A 100 16.22 25.79 1.03
C ASP A 100 15.54 25.58 -0.30
N LYS A 101 14.39 24.89 -0.28
CA LYS A 101 13.71 24.40 -1.48
C LYS A 101 14.05 25.32 -2.65
N PRO A 102 14.67 24.82 -3.73
CA PRO A 102 14.35 25.43 -4.99
C PRO A 102 12.87 25.07 -5.19
N ARG A 103 11.96 25.93 -4.72
CA ARG A 103 10.83 26.34 -5.57
C ARG A 103 11.43 27.18 -6.69
N SER A 104 12.27 26.50 -7.45
CA SER A 104 12.77 26.78 -8.76
C SER A 104 12.60 25.43 -9.47
N GLY A 105 11.37 24.91 -9.60
CA GLY A 105 10.80 25.00 -10.94
C GLY A 105 11.21 26.34 -11.49
N SER A 106 12.28 26.37 -12.31
CA SER A 106 12.87 27.61 -12.82
C SER A 106 11.73 28.57 -12.96
N MET A 107 11.67 29.57 -12.07
CA MET A 107 10.63 30.56 -12.18
C MET A 107 11.06 31.22 -13.47
N LYS A 108 10.54 30.73 -14.59
CA LYS A 108 10.59 31.41 -15.86
C LYS A 108 10.09 32.77 -15.44
N LYS A 109 11.00 33.76 -15.40
CA LYS A 109 10.63 35.16 -15.24
C LYS A 109 9.34 35.31 -16.03
N SER A 110 8.24 35.62 -15.34
CA SER A 110 6.94 35.54 -15.98
C SER A 110 7.07 36.33 -17.28
N LYS A 111 6.77 35.71 -18.42
CA LYS A 111 6.80 36.39 -19.72
C LYS A 111 5.64 37.39 -19.84
N ILE A 112 5.15 37.90 -18.70
CA ILE A 112 4.10 38.90 -18.65
C ILE A 112 4.78 40.23 -18.87
N LEU A 113 4.63 40.76 -20.08
CA LEU A 113 5.15 42.06 -20.45
C LEU A 113 4.18 43.14 -19.97
N PRO A 114 4.69 44.31 -19.53
CA PRO A 114 3.83 45.45 -19.26
C PRO A 114 3.13 45.87 -20.55
N VAL A 115 1.90 46.34 -20.40
CA VAL A 115 1.13 46.99 -21.47
C VAL A 115 1.92 48.21 -21.95
N PRO A 116 2.24 48.32 -23.25
CA PRO A 116 2.91 49.48 -23.82
C PRO A 116 2.12 50.77 -23.58
N SER A 117 2.82 51.90 -23.46
CA SER A 117 2.19 53.22 -23.23
C SER A 117 1.31 53.68 -24.40
N ASP A 118 1.60 53.20 -25.60
CA ASP A 118 0.87 53.45 -26.85
C ASP A 118 -0.23 52.41 -27.14
N ALA A 119 -0.48 51.46 -26.23
CA ALA A 119 -1.53 50.48 -26.39
C ALA A 119 -2.93 51.15 -26.40
N PRO A 120 -3.87 50.68 -27.24
CA PRO A 120 -5.23 51.16 -27.21
C PRO A 120 -5.90 50.90 -25.85
N PRO A 121 -6.95 51.66 -25.49
CA PRO A 121 -7.68 51.44 -24.24
C PRO A 121 -8.14 49.99 -24.07
N PRO A 122 -8.13 49.45 -22.83
CA PRO A 122 -8.59 48.09 -22.56
C PRO A 122 -10.09 47.95 -22.85
N PRO A 123 -10.57 46.74 -23.22
CA PRO A 123 -11.95 46.53 -23.65
C PRO A 123 -12.97 46.97 -22.58
N ASN A 124 -14.07 47.58 -22.99
CA ASN A 124 -15.16 47.97 -22.10
C ASN A 124 -16.34 46.97 -22.10
N THR A 125 -16.33 46.00 -23.01
CA THR A 125 -17.36 44.97 -23.14
C THR A 125 -16.72 43.62 -23.44
N HIS A 126 -17.25 42.56 -22.83
CA HIS A 126 -16.92 41.18 -23.13
C HIS A 126 -17.91 40.60 -24.14
N PRO A 127 -17.48 39.86 -25.18
CA PRO A 127 -18.38 39.31 -26.20
C PRO A 127 -19.52 38.44 -25.63
N LYS A 128 -19.24 37.70 -24.54
CA LYS A 128 -20.21 36.84 -23.86
C LYS A 128 -20.96 37.51 -22.69
N HIS A 129 -20.30 38.40 -21.95
CA HIS A 129 -20.78 38.88 -20.65
C HIS A 129 -21.24 40.34 -20.67
N GLY A 130 -21.16 41.01 -21.82
CA GLY A 130 -21.59 42.40 -21.97
C GLY A 130 -20.68 43.40 -21.24
N LYS A 131 -21.26 44.45 -20.69
CA LYS A 131 -20.53 45.53 -20.00
C LYS A 131 -20.05 45.03 -18.63
N TYR A 132 -18.80 45.29 -18.30
CA TYR A 132 -18.26 44.94 -16.98
C TYR A 132 -18.84 45.84 -15.88
N LEU A 133 -18.91 45.30 -14.67
CA LEU A 133 -19.29 46.02 -13.46
C LEU A 133 -18.07 46.65 -12.79
N GLU A 134 -17.01 45.87 -12.60
CA GLU A 134 -15.75 46.33 -12.02
C GLU A 134 -14.54 45.82 -12.81
N ARG A 135 -13.45 46.58 -12.75
CA ARG A 135 -12.18 46.26 -13.41
C ARG A 135 -11.01 46.50 -12.45
N PHE A 136 -10.16 45.49 -12.31
CA PHE A 136 -9.00 45.47 -11.42
C PHE A 136 -7.72 45.44 -12.25
N ALA A 137 -6.91 46.49 -12.13
CA ALA A 137 -5.65 46.60 -12.85
C ALA A 137 -4.55 45.83 -12.10
N TYR A 138 -4.02 44.78 -12.71
CA TYR A 138 -2.82 44.12 -12.20
C TYR A 138 -1.60 44.88 -12.70
N ARG A 139 -0.68 45.19 -11.79
CA ARG A 139 0.53 45.96 -12.08
C ARG A 139 1.77 45.20 -11.61
N ASN A 140 2.89 45.42 -12.29
CA ASN A 140 4.16 44.93 -11.81
C ASN A 140 4.75 45.86 -10.73
N ILE A 141 5.87 45.45 -10.15
CA ILE A 141 6.58 46.22 -9.09
C ILE A 141 6.93 47.65 -9.53
N ASN A 142 7.04 47.92 -10.83
CA ASN A 142 7.32 49.25 -11.38
C ASN A 142 6.06 50.06 -11.70
N ASN A 143 4.90 49.67 -11.15
CA ASN A 143 3.59 50.30 -11.34
C ASN A 143 3.10 50.31 -12.81
N ARG A 144 3.65 49.43 -13.65
CA ARG A 144 3.19 49.27 -15.04
C ARG A 144 2.11 48.20 -15.11
N VAL A 145 1.01 48.50 -15.80
CA VAL A 145 -0.10 47.56 -16.01
C VAL A 145 0.40 46.33 -16.75
N ILE A 146 0.03 45.15 -16.30
CA ILE A 146 0.36 43.86 -16.92
C ILE A 146 -0.90 43.09 -17.40
N GLY A 147 -2.08 43.51 -16.95
CA GLY A 147 -3.36 42.97 -17.36
C GLY A 147 -4.49 43.47 -16.47
N TYR A 148 -5.70 43.02 -16.77
CA TYR A 148 -6.88 43.38 -16.01
C TYR A 148 -7.71 42.14 -15.70
N ILE A 149 -8.30 42.09 -14.50
CA ILE A 149 -9.41 41.18 -14.21
C ILE A 149 -10.70 41.99 -14.16
N TYR A 150 -11.71 41.50 -14.84
CA TYR A 150 -13.02 42.10 -14.96
C TYR A 150 -14.03 41.27 -14.20
N ARG A 151 -14.94 41.93 -13.51
CA ARG A 151 -16.12 41.34 -12.88
C ARG A 151 -17.37 41.73 -13.67
N PHE A 152 -18.23 40.76 -13.92
CA PHE A 152 -19.52 40.90 -14.59
C PHE A 152 -20.62 40.35 -13.68
N ASP A 153 -21.77 41.00 -13.68
CA ASP A 153 -22.99 40.42 -13.13
C ASP A 153 -23.84 39.98 -14.32
N THR A 154 -24.02 38.67 -14.46
CA THR A 154 -24.77 38.03 -15.55
C THR A 154 -26.07 37.44 -15.01
N ALA A 155 -27.00 37.05 -15.90
CA ALA A 155 -28.22 36.35 -15.49
C ALA A 155 -27.95 35.02 -14.75
N GLU A 156 -26.81 34.39 -15.02
CA GLU A 156 -26.37 33.12 -14.41
C GLU A 156 -25.54 33.32 -13.13
N GLY A 157 -25.24 34.58 -12.76
CA GLY A 157 -24.48 34.93 -11.57
C GLY A 157 -23.23 35.79 -11.86
N LYS A 158 -22.35 35.85 -10.86
CA LYS A 158 -21.10 36.65 -10.91
C LYS A 158 -20.05 35.91 -11.73
N GLU A 159 -19.50 36.59 -12.73
CA GLU A 159 -18.48 36.04 -13.63
C GLU A 159 -17.22 36.89 -13.64
N TYR A 160 -16.06 36.25 -13.85
CA TYR A 160 -14.76 36.93 -13.92
C TYR A 160 -14.04 36.60 -15.22
N SER A 161 -13.43 37.59 -15.86
CA SER A 161 -12.60 37.38 -17.05
C SER A 161 -11.35 38.24 -17.05
N THR A 162 -10.23 37.67 -17.48
CA THR A 162 -8.95 38.39 -17.56
C THR A 162 -8.71 38.90 -18.97
N ALA A 163 -8.25 40.14 -19.11
CA ALA A 163 -7.74 40.69 -20.36
C ALA A 163 -6.23 40.96 -20.27
N MET A 164 -5.47 40.42 -21.22
CA MET A 164 -4.05 40.69 -21.39
C MET A 164 -3.75 41.34 -22.74
N TYR A 165 -2.71 42.15 -22.80
CA TYR A 165 -2.21 42.74 -24.03
C TYR A 165 -1.07 41.89 -24.60
N GLU A 166 -1.30 41.21 -25.72
CA GLU A 166 -0.29 40.36 -26.38
C GLU A 166 -0.38 40.51 -27.91
N LYS A 167 0.77 40.67 -28.58
CA LYS A 167 0.85 40.82 -30.04
C LYS A 167 0.01 42.00 -30.55
N ASN A 168 0.20 43.17 -29.94
CA ASN A 168 -0.46 44.44 -30.26
C ASN A 168 -2.00 44.45 -30.19
N LYS A 169 -2.60 43.54 -29.40
CA LYS A 169 -4.05 43.52 -29.17
C LYS A 169 -4.44 42.98 -27.79
N TRP A 170 -5.58 43.45 -27.31
CA TRP A 170 -6.23 42.90 -26.11
C TRP A 170 -6.82 41.53 -26.40
N LYS A 171 -6.61 40.58 -25.48
CA LYS A 171 -7.14 39.23 -25.54
C LYS A 171 -7.75 38.85 -24.20
N TRP A 172 -8.94 38.27 -24.24
CA TRP A 172 -9.57 37.60 -23.11
C TRP A 172 -8.83 36.29 -22.84
N LYS A 173 -7.88 36.32 -21.92
CA LYS A 173 -6.95 35.23 -21.63
C LYS A 173 -6.45 35.38 -20.19
N PHE A 174 -6.48 34.28 -19.44
CA PHE A 174 -5.99 34.25 -18.06
C PHE A 174 -4.47 34.44 -17.98
N PHE A 175 -3.97 34.90 -16.83
CA PHE A 175 -2.54 35.09 -16.62
C PHE A 175 -1.76 33.76 -16.79
N PRO A 176 -0.63 33.77 -17.52
CA PRO A 176 0.24 32.61 -17.59
C PRO A 176 0.87 32.34 -16.21
N LYS A 177 1.35 31.11 -16.01
CA LYS A 177 2.04 30.74 -14.78
C LYS A 177 3.51 31.23 -14.80
N PRO A 178 4.06 31.69 -13.66
CA PRO A 178 3.34 31.94 -12.41
C PRO A 178 2.49 33.23 -12.49
N GLN A 179 1.36 33.23 -11.80
CA GLN A 179 0.33 34.28 -11.85
C GLN A 179 0.69 35.44 -10.91
N PRO A 180 0.41 36.70 -11.28
CA PRO A 180 0.74 37.86 -10.47
C PRO A 180 -0.19 38.02 -9.25
N LEU A 181 0.29 38.75 -8.24
CA LEU A 181 -0.51 39.26 -7.13
C LEU A 181 -1.15 40.60 -7.50
N TYR A 182 -2.39 40.81 -7.06
CA TYR A 182 -3.04 42.11 -7.12
C TYR A 182 -2.47 43.03 -6.04
N GLY A 183 -2.13 44.27 -6.39
CA GLY A 183 -1.54 45.25 -5.46
C GLY A 183 -0.02 45.12 -5.27
N LEU A 184 0.67 44.32 -6.10
CA LEU A 184 2.12 44.08 -6.04
C LEU A 184 2.96 45.37 -6.06
N GLU A 185 2.52 46.37 -6.82
CA GLU A 185 3.19 47.67 -6.97
C GLU A 185 3.38 48.41 -5.65
N GLN A 186 2.53 48.16 -4.65
CA GLN A 186 2.58 48.83 -3.35
C GLN A 186 3.83 48.46 -2.53
N LEU A 187 4.48 47.33 -2.82
CA LEU A 187 5.71 46.92 -2.12
C LEU A 187 6.91 47.80 -2.47
N LYS A 188 6.92 48.42 -3.65
CA LYS A 188 8.05 49.24 -4.10
C LYS A 188 8.30 50.41 -3.15
N ASP A 189 7.23 51.06 -2.74
CA ASP A 189 7.29 52.24 -1.88
C ASP A 189 7.31 51.88 -0.38
N ASN A 190 7.17 50.57 -0.05
CA ASN A 190 7.00 50.08 1.32
C ASN A 190 7.79 48.78 1.59
N PRO A 191 9.14 48.77 1.49
CA PRO A 191 9.94 47.54 1.50
C PRO A 191 9.95 46.77 2.83
N ASN A 192 9.50 47.37 3.94
CA ASN A 192 9.42 46.73 5.27
C ASN A 192 7.98 46.66 5.82
N CYS A 193 6.95 46.85 4.99
CA CYS A 193 5.58 46.87 5.47
C CYS A 193 5.06 45.50 5.91
N GLN A 194 3.98 45.54 6.69
CA GLN A 194 3.09 44.39 6.83
C GLN A 194 2.24 44.24 5.57
N ILE A 195 1.92 42.99 5.22
CA ILE A 195 1.04 42.66 4.10
C ILE A 195 -0.26 42.10 4.67
N LEU A 196 -1.41 42.63 4.25
CA LEU A 196 -2.72 42.02 4.49
C LEU A 196 -3.17 41.27 3.24
N MET A 197 -3.40 39.96 3.38
CA MET A 197 -3.88 39.11 2.30
C MET A 197 -5.38 38.84 2.46
N VAL A 198 -6.12 39.05 1.36
CA VAL A 198 -7.58 38.83 1.28
C VAL A 198 -7.94 38.02 0.04
N GLU A 199 -9.11 37.39 0.01
CA GLU A 199 -9.50 36.44 -1.05
C GLU A 199 -9.73 37.08 -2.43
N GLY A 200 -10.38 38.25 -2.48
CA GLY A 200 -10.82 38.86 -3.74
C GLY A 200 -10.23 40.24 -4.02
N GLU A 201 -10.11 40.59 -5.31
CA GLU A 201 -9.62 41.91 -5.74
C GLU A 201 -10.53 43.06 -5.30
N ARG A 202 -11.83 42.81 -5.16
CA ARG A 202 -12.79 43.81 -4.66
C ARG A 202 -12.51 44.17 -3.20
N CYS A 203 -12.27 43.16 -2.36
CA CYS A 203 -11.93 43.30 -0.95
C CYS A 203 -10.58 44.02 -0.82
N ALA A 204 -9.58 43.59 -1.60
CA ALA A 204 -8.28 44.24 -1.63
C ALA A 204 -8.37 45.70 -2.06
N LYS A 205 -9.09 46.01 -3.15
CA LYS A 205 -9.24 47.39 -3.64
C LYS A 205 -9.88 48.32 -2.62
N ALA A 206 -10.93 47.87 -1.92
CA ALA A 206 -11.56 48.68 -0.87
C ALA A 206 -10.63 48.90 0.32
N ALA A 207 -9.95 47.84 0.78
CA ALA A 207 -9.02 47.91 1.89
C ALA A 207 -7.75 48.72 1.55
N GLN A 208 -7.27 48.72 0.30
CA GLN A 208 -6.15 49.55 -0.16
C GLN A 208 -6.44 51.05 0.01
N ILE A 209 -7.68 51.48 -0.20
CA ILE A 209 -8.08 52.89 -0.04
C ILE A 209 -8.02 53.29 1.43
N ILE A 210 -8.56 52.45 2.31
CA ILE A 210 -8.69 52.79 3.74
C ILE A 210 -7.40 52.57 4.51
N LEU A 211 -6.59 51.57 4.17
CA LEU A 211 -5.34 51.23 4.86
C LEU A 211 -4.10 51.83 4.19
N GLN A 212 -4.29 52.78 3.27
CA GLN A 212 -3.21 53.41 2.52
C GLN A 212 -2.15 54.00 3.46
N GLY A 213 -0.89 53.65 3.22
CA GLY A 213 0.25 54.11 4.02
C GLY A 213 0.44 53.38 5.36
N SER A 214 -0.45 52.46 5.74
CA SER A 214 -0.33 51.66 6.96
C SER A 214 0.04 50.21 6.68
N ILE A 215 -0.75 49.52 5.84
CA ILE A 215 -0.58 48.10 5.52
C ILE A 215 -0.76 47.91 4.02
N VAL A 216 0.12 47.15 3.38
CA VAL A 216 -0.02 46.81 1.97
C VAL A 216 -1.05 45.70 1.82
N VAL A 217 -2.12 45.94 1.07
CA VAL A 217 -3.18 44.94 0.88
C VAL A 217 -3.07 44.28 -0.48
N MET A 218 -3.11 42.94 -0.49
CA MET A 218 -2.97 42.10 -1.67
C MET A 218 -4.08 41.06 -1.78
N ALA A 219 -4.34 40.63 -3.02
CA ALA A 219 -5.17 39.47 -3.34
C ALA A 219 -4.52 38.62 -4.43
N TRP A 220 -5.00 37.40 -4.61
CA TRP A 220 -4.52 36.50 -5.67
C TRP A 220 -5.54 36.35 -6.79
N ALA A 221 -5.05 36.16 -8.01
CA ALA A 221 -5.92 35.94 -9.16
C ALA A 221 -6.54 34.54 -9.14
N GLY A 222 -7.81 34.42 -9.53
CA GLY A 222 -8.43 33.12 -9.87
C GLY A 222 -9.04 32.34 -8.70
N GLY A 223 -9.25 32.98 -7.55
CA GLY A 223 -9.94 32.41 -6.38
C GLY A 223 -9.33 31.08 -5.94
N ARG A 224 -10.18 30.14 -5.49
CA ARG A 224 -9.78 28.81 -4.98
C ARG A 224 -8.73 28.08 -5.84
N TYR A 225 -8.80 28.19 -7.17
CA TYR A 225 -7.92 27.42 -8.07
C TYR A 225 -6.62 28.15 -8.43
N GLY A 226 -6.51 29.45 -8.11
CA GLY A 226 -5.37 30.29 -8.46
C GLY A 226 -4.15 30.13 -7.55
N MET A 227 -4.36 29.83 -6.27
CA MET A 227 -3.32 29.86 -5.22
C MET A 227 -2.09 29.01 -5.55
N ARG A 228 -2.28 27.80 -6.11
CA ARG A 228 -1.19 26.89 -6.49
C ARG A 228 -0.32 27.40 -7.64
N HIS A 229 -0.74 28.47 -8.30
CA HIS A 229 -0.12 29.02 -9.49
C HIS A 229 0.32 30.48 -9.30
N THR A 230 -0.02 31.10 -8.17
CA THR A 230 0.39 32.45 -7.79
C THR A 230 1.87 32.51 -7.43
N ASP A 231 2.53 33.58 -7.87
CA ASP A 231 3.87 33.93 -7.44
C ASP A 231 3.84 34.69 -6.11
N PHE A 232 4.09 33.97 -5.01
CA PHE A 232 4.22 34.58 -3.68
C PHE A 232 5.64 35.05 -3.35
N SER A 233 6.63 34.85 -4.25
CA SER A 233 8.01 35.25 -3.99
C SER A 233 8.19 36.75 -3.67
N PRO A 234 7.38 37.69 -4.20
CA PRO A 234 7.51 39.10 -3.83
C PRO A 234 7.19 39.40 -2.36
N MET A 235 6.46 38.52 -1.67
CA MET A 235 6.14 38.68 -0.25
C MET A 235 7.30 38.29 0.69
N LYS A 236 8.42 37.83 0.12
CA LYS A 236 9.60 37.41 0.90
C LYS A 236 10.04 38.53 1.84
N ASN A 237 10.41 38.16 3.06
CA ASN A 237 10.87 39.05 4.13
C ASN A 237 9.81 39.99 4.73
N HIS A 238 8.53 39.88 4.36
CA HIS A 238 7.45 40.64 4.99
C HIS A 238 6.76 39.85 6.11
N LYS A 239 6.09 40.55 7.02
CA LYS A 239 5.09 39.94 7.92
C LYS A 239 3.74 39.96 7.22
N THR A 240 2.96 38.90 7.36
CA THR A 240 1.68 38.76 6.66
C THR A 240 0.53 38.55 7.63
N ILE A 241 -0.56 39.28 7.41
CA ILE A 241 -1.83 39.16 8.09
C ILE A 241 -2.79 38.53 7.09
N LEU A 242 -3.53 37.52 7.52
CA LEU A 242 -4.45 36.74 6.72
C LEU A 242 -5.88 37.04 7.21
N TRP A 243 -6.73 37.52 6.32
CA TRP A 243 -8.13 37.85 6.61
C TRP A 243 -9.04 37.09 5.66
N GLU A 244 -9.67 36.03 6.17
CA GLU A 244 -10.59 35.18 5.42
C GLU A 244 -12.02 35.72 5.32
N ASP A 245 -12.78 35.22 4.35
CA ASP A 245 -14.23 35.35 4.32
C ASP A 245 -14.84 34.50 5.45
N ASN A 246 -15.93 34.98 6.05
CA ASN A 246 -16.62 34.31 7.17
C ASN A 246 -17.45 33.09 6.70
N ASP A 247 -16.81 32.12 6.07
CA ASP A 247 -17.38 30.82 5.75
C ASP A 247 -16.30 29.72 5.68
N GLU A 248 -16.73 28.47 5.55
CA GLU A 248 -15.81 27.33 5.52
C GLU A 248 -14.91 27.31 4.26
N PRO A 249 -15.41 27.63 3.04
CA PRO A 249 -14.55 27.80 1.87
C PRO A 249 -13.47 28.87 2.03
N GLY A 250 -13.79 30.05 2.58
CA GLY A 250 -12.85 31.15 2.79
C GLY A 250 -11.76 30.80 3.80
N LYS A 251 -12.13 30.18 4.92
CA LYS A 251 -11.16 29.62 5.88
C LYS A 251 -10.20 28.63 5.22
N ALA A 252 -10.72 27.68 4.44
CA ALA A 252 -9.91 26.69 3.76
C ALA A 252 -8.97 27.33 2.72
N ALA A 253 -9.45 28.32 1.97
CA ALA A 253 -8.63 29.08 1.03
C ALA A 253 -7.49 29.81 1.74
N MET A 254 -7.77 30.46 2.88
CA MET A 254 -6.76 31.20 3.63
C MET A 254 -5.71 30.28 4.29
N ILE A 255 -6.10 29.08 4.71
CA ILE A 255 -5.14 28.04 5.15
C ILE A 255 -4.24 27.59 3.99
N GLU A 256 -4.77 27.42 2.77
CA GLU A 256 -3.94 27.09 1.60
C GLU A 256 -2.98 28.24 1.23
N VAL A 257 -3.40 29.50 1.38
CA VAL A 257 -2.48 30.66 1.27
C VAL A 257 -1.37 30.56 2.30
N TYR A 258 -1.70 30.34 3.58
CA TYR A 258 -0.73 30.18 4.67
C TYR A 258 0.32 29.10 4.32
N ASP A 259 -0.12 27.93 3.85
CA ASP A 259 0.78 26.83 3.46
C ASP A 259 1.73 27.20 2.32
N ASN A 260 1.31 28.08 1.42
CA ASN A 260 2.14 28.53 0.31
C ASN A 260 3.17 29.60 0.71
N ILE A 261 2.86 30.43 1.71
CA ILE A 261 3.69 31.56 2.11
C ILE A 261 4.54 31.33 3.37
N LYS A 262 4.20 30.36 4.23
CA LYS A 262 4.81 30.17 5.57
C LYS A 262 6.33 30.00 5.58
N SER A 263 6.92 29.54 4.48
CA SER A 263 8.38 29.40 4.31
C SER A 263 9.04 30.56 3.54
N ILE A 264 8.26 31.57 3.15
CA ILE A 264 8.69 32.71 2.33
C ILE A 264 8.67 34.00 3.17
N VAL A 265 7.62 34.18 3.97
CA VAL A 265 7.40 35.35 4.81
C VAL A 265 8.11 35.21 6.17
N VAL A 266 8.38 36.32 6.85
CA VAL A 266 9.01 36.33 8.19
C VAL A 266 8.07 35.76 9.26
N GLY A 267 6.77 35.92 9.05
CA GLY A 267 5.75 35.34 9.91
C GLY A 267 4.36 35.70 9.42
N SER A 268 3.39 34.86 9.79
CA SER A 268 1.99 35.04 9.46
C SER A 268 1.06 34.91 10.67
N ARG A 269 -0.03 35.66 10.64
CA ARG A 269 -1.11 35.64 11.64
C ARG A 269 -2.46 35.71 10.93
N PHE A 270 -3.48 35.10 11.51
CA PHE A 270 -4.87 35.17 11.04
C PHE A 270 -5.62 36.23 11.83
N VAL A 271 -6.63 36.87 11.24
CA VAL A 271 -7.52 37.79 11.94
C VAL A 271 -8.75 37.03 12.40
N LYS A 272 -9.07 37.06 13.70
CA LYS A 272 -10.33 36.51 14.20
C LYS A 272 -11.50 37.36 13.70
N ILE A 273 -12.35 36.77 12.86
CA ILE A 273 -13.61 37.39 12.43
C ILE A 273 -14.56 37.52 13.64
N PRO A 274 -15.29 38.66 13.81
CA PRO A 274 -16.20 38.82 14.94
C PRO A 274 -17.32 37.78 14.92
N ASP A 275 -17.62 37.20 16.09
CA ASP A 275 -18.54 36.05 16.22
C ASP A 275 -19.99 36.36 15.78
N ASN A 276 -20.38 37.64 15.73
CA ASN A 276 -21.73 38.10 15.38
C ASN A 276 -21.93 38.47 13.90
N LYS A 277 -20.97 38.14 13.02
CA LYS A 277 -21.04 38.49 11.60
C LYS A 277 -21.73 37.41 10.75
N PRO A 278 -22.46 37.80 9.68
CA PRO A 278 -23.13 36.84 8.81
C PRO A 278 -22.13 35.96 8.03
N LYS A 279 -22.60 34.84 7.48
CA LYS A 279 -21.80 34.01 6.58
C LYS A 279 -21.38 34.82 5.34
N LYS A 280 -20.17 34.59 4.84
CA LYS A 280 -19.53 35.33 3.72
C LYS A 280 -19.16 36.78 4.03
N TRP A 281 -19.26 37.20 5.29
CA TRP A 281 -18.78 38.52 5.70
C TRP A 281 -17.26 38.61 5.56
N ASP A 282 -16.77 39.70 4.98
CA ASP A 282 -15.34 39.92 4.72
C ASP A 282 -14.91 41.34 5.12
N ILE A 283 -13.67 41.71 4.78
CA ILE A 283 -13.18 43.09 5.02
C ILE A 283 -13.93 44.14 4.20
N TYR A 284 -14.48 43.79 3.03
CA TYR A 284 -15.27 44.72 2.24
C TYR A 284 -16.55 45.09 2.99
N ASP A 285 -17.22 44.10 3.59
CA ASP A 285 -18.41 44.33 4.41
C ASP A 285 -18.10 45.15 5.67
N ALA A 286 -16.96 44.88 6.34
CA ALA A 286 -16.49 45.72 7.46
C ALA A 286 -16.39 47.20 7.07
N ILE A 287 -15.84 47.47 5.89
CA ILE A 287 -15.70 48.82 5.34
C ILE A 287 -17.07 49.43 5.02
N GLN A 288 -18.00 48.66 4.42
CA GLN A 288 -19.35 49.15 4.13
C GLN A 288 -20.15 49.48 5.39
N GLU A 289 -19.89 48.78 6.50
CA GLU A 289 -20.44 49.08 7.82
C GLU A 289 -19.83 50.33 8.48
N GLY A 290 -18.86 50.99 7.84
CA GLY A 290 -18.27 52.24 8.32
C GLY A 290 -17.05 52.06 9.23
N TRP A 291 -16.38 50.90 9.19
CA TRP A 291 -15.13 50.72 9.95
C TRP A 291 -14.06 51.67 9.42
N THR A 292 -13.58 52.57 10.28
CA THR A 292 -12.55 53.56 9.93
C THR A 292 -11.18 52.90 9.83
N GLN A 293 -10.20 53.60 9.22
CA GLN A 293 -8.81 53.14 9.17
C GLN A 293 -8.28 52.81 10.58
N GLN A 294 -8.48 53.72 11.54
CA GLN A 294 -8.02 53.51 12.91
C GLN A 294 -8.68 52.28 13.55
N TYR A 295 -9.99 52.14 13.39
CA TYR A 295 -10.72 51.01 13.97
C TYR A 295 -10.28 49.66 13.35
N LEU A 296 -10.04 49.60 12.03
CA LEU A 296 -9.52 48.41 11.38
C LEU A 296 -8.12 48.03 11.91
N LEU A 297 -7.22 49.00 12.08
CA LEU A 297 -5.88 48.74 12.61
C LEU A 297 -5.92 48.26 14.06
N ASP A 298 -6.74 48.89 14.90
CA ASP A 298 -6.93 48.51 16.30
C ASP A 298 -7.58 47.11 16.41
N TYR A 299 -8.56 46.83 15.56
CA TYR A 299 -9.20 45.52 15.52
C TYR A 299 -8.23 44.43 15.07
N ILE A 300 -7.51 44.65 13.97
CA ILE A 300 -6.51 43.69 13.45
C ILE A 300 -5.50 43.39 14.54
N SER A 301 -4.89 44.41 15.12
CA SER A 301 -3.82 44.24 16.12
C SER A 301 -4.30 43.50 17.39
N SER A 302 -5.56 43.71 17.79
CA SER A 302 -6.14 43.07 18.98
C SER A 302 -6.66 41.65 18.75
N ASN A 303 -6.88 41.24 17.50
CA ASN A 303 -7.56 39.99 17.15
C ASN A 303 -6.69 39.07 16.27
N LEU A 304 -5.37 39.12 16.42
CA LEU A 304 -4.46 38.21 15.72
C LEU A 304 -4.42 36.82 16.39
N LEU A 305 -4.64 35.79 15.60
CA LEU A 305 -4.49 34.38 15.97
C LEU A 305 -3.19 33.82 15.39
N THR A 306 -2.54 32.93 16.15
CA THR A 306 -1.41 32.14 15.64
C THR A 306 -1.91 31.00 14.75
N PRO A 307 -1.08 30.48 13.82
CA PRO A 307 -1.45 29.33 13.01
C PRO A 307 -1.91 28.12 13.82
N ASP A 308 -1.31 27.86 14.99
CA ASP A 308 -1.70 26.75 15.88
C ASP A 308 -3.10 26.91 16.48
N GLN A 309 -3.63 28.13 16.58
CA GLN A 309 -4.98 28.40 17.08
C GLN A 309 -6.06 28.22 16.00
N VAL A 310 -5.68 28.35 14.72
CA VAL A 310 -6.61 28.28 13.57
C VAL A 310 -6.55 26.93 12.88
N ILE A 311 -5.35 26.35 12.78
CA ILE A 311 -5.11 25.06 12.15
C ILE A 311 -4.98 24.04 13.28
N PRO A 312 -5.98 23.18 13.52
CA PRO A 312 -5.88 22.18 14.56
C PRO A 312 -4.67 21.29 14.30
N LYS A 313 -3.87 21.05 15.35
CA LYS A 313 -2.85 19.99 15.30
C LYS A 313 -3.56 18.68 14.95
N PRO A 314 -2.96 17.81 14.12
CA PRO A 314 -3.52 16.48 13.94
C PRO A 314 -3.68 15.88 15.35
N ASP A 315 -4.90 15.51 15.68
CA ASP A 315 -5.20 14.80 16.92
C ASP A 315 -4.28 13.58 16.97
N ASN A 316 -3.29 13.60 17.85
CA ASN A 316 -2.64 12.39 18.36
C ASN A 316 -3.62 11.69 19.33
N ASN A 317 -4.91 11.64 19.00
CA ASN A 317 -5.83 10.79 19.70
C ASN A 317 -5.45 9.38 19.31
N GLU A 318 -5.00 8.63 20.32
CA GLU A 318 -4.87 7.18 20.32
C GLU A 318 -5.91 6.58 19.37
N VAL A 319 -5.42 5.87 18.36
CA VAL A 319 -6.23 4.97 17.54
C VAL A 319 -7.13 4.22 18.51
N SER A 320 -8.40 4.59 18.57
CA SER A 320 -9.28 4.06 19.61
C SER A 320 -9.41 2.58 19.31
N ILE A 321 -8.73 1.75 20.10
CA ILE A 321 -8.63 0.29 19.94
C ILE A 321 -10.04 -0.33 19.79
N SER A 322 -11.07 0.34 20.32
CA SER A 322 -12.48 0.00 20.13
C SER A 322 -12.96 -0.01 18.68
N LEU A 323 -12.46 0.87 17.80
CA LEU A 323 -12.80 0.89 16.36
C LEU A 323 -12.14 -0.27 15.59
N ILE A 324 -11.08 -0.87 16.15
CA ILE A 324 -10.37 -2.02 15.56
C ILE A 324 -11.17 -3.31 15.77
N ASN A 325 -11.80 -3.46 16.94
CA ASN A 325 -12.47 -4.70 17.33
C ASN A 325 -13.78 -4.96 16.55
N ASP A 326 -14.45 -3.91 16.08
CA ASP A 326 -15.73 -4.00 15.35
C ASP A 326 -15.57 -3.94 13.82
N ALA A 327 -14.33 -3.97 13.31
CA ALA A 327 -14.07 -3.89 11.89
C ALA A 327 -14.65 -5.11 11.14
N PRO A 328 -15.33 -4.93 9.99
CA PRO A 328 -15.85 -6.04 9.19
C PRO A 328 -14.75 -6.70 8.33
N PHE A 329 -13.50 -6.64 8.79
CA PHE A 329 -12.32 -7.26 8.20
C PHE A 329 -11.27 -7.47 9.30
N ARG A 330 -10.42 -8.49 9.14
CA ARG A 330 -9.27 -8.74 10.02
C ARG A 330 -8.00 -8.22 9.36
N CYS A 331 -7.23 -7.41 10.07
CA CYS A 331 -5.89 -7.03 9.64
C CYS A 331 -4.94 -8.21 9.85
N LEU A 332 -4.16 -8.56 8.82
CA LEU A 332 -3.23 -9.70 8.85
C LEU A 332 -1.76 -9.28 8.95
N GLY A 333 -1.48 -7.97 8.95
CA GLY A 333 -0.13 -7.43 9.09
C GLY A 333 0.45 -6.86 7.79
N TYR A 334 1.78 -6.87 7.67
CA TYR A 334 2.53 -6.34 6.53
C TYR A 334 3.69 -7.25 6.12
N TYR A 335 4.14 -7.16 4.86
CA TYR A 335 5.35 -7.84 4.39
C TYR A 335 5.97 -7.07 3.21
N HIS A 336 7.23 -6.64 3.33
CA HIS A 336 7.96 -5.89 2.29
C HIS A 336 7.16 -4.78 1.57
N GLY A 337 6.45 -3.95 2.34
CA GLY A 337 5.68 -2.81 1.79
C GLY A 337 4.31 -3.18 1.22
N LEU A 338 3.85 -4.43 1.38
CA LEU A 338 2.47 -4.87 1.17
C LEU A 338 1.74 -5.00 2.50
N TYR A 339 0.45 -4.70 2.48
CA TYR A 339 -0.46 -4.79 3.63
C TYR A 339 -1.56 -5.80 3.31
N TYR A 340 -1.91 -6.63 4.30
CA TYR A 340 -2.77 -7.79 4.10
C TYR A 340 -4.00 -7.71 5.00
N TYR A 341 -5.18 -7.91 4.40
CA TYR A 341 -6.46 -7.83 5.09
C TYR A 341 -7.35 -9.00 4.69
N LEU A 342 -8.21 -9.46 5.60
CA LEU A 342 -9.22 -10.49 5.35
C LEU A 342 -10.63 -9.92 5.56
N PRO A 343 -11.32 -9.46 4.51
CA PRO A 343 -12.67 -8.92 4.61
C PRO A 343 -13.70 -10.01 4.95
N LYS A 344 -14.65 -9.71 5.85
CA LYS A 344 -15.72 -10.65 6.22
C LYS A 344 -16.65 -11.01 5.06
N GLY A 345 -16.77 -10.12 4.08
CA GLY A 345 -17.64 -10.30 2.91
C GLY A 345 -17.10 -11.32 1.91
N THR A 346 -15.81 -11.26 1.57
CA THR A 346 -15.18 -12.17 0.61
C THR A 346 -14.49 -13.35 1.29
N ASN A 347 -14.03 -13.18 2.53
CA ASN A 347 -13.14 -14.10 3.24
C ASN A 347 -11.91 -14.48 2.40
N GLN A 348 -11.44 -13.58 1.54
CA GLN A 348 -10.22 -13.75 0.74
C GLN A 348 -9.23 -12.65 1.07
N ILE A 349 -7.95 -12.98 1.08
CA ILE A 349 -6.90 -12.03 1.40
C ILE A 349 -6.85 -10.96 0.33
N VAL A 350 -6.95 -9.71 0.79
CA VAL A 350 -6.76 -8.52 -0.02
C VAL A 350 -5.37 -7.97 0.27
N GLU A 351 -4.58 -7.87 -0.79
CA GLU A 351 -3.22 -7.33 -0.75
C GLU A 351 -3.23 -5.88 -1.28
N LEU A 352 -2.71 -4.93 -0.51
CA LEU A 352 -2.62 -3.53 -0.91
C LEU A 352 -1.22 -2.97 -0.69
N THR A 353 -0.69 -2.27 -1.69
CA THR A 353 0.46 -1.36 -1.53
C THR A 353 -0.01 -0.04 -0.92
N PRO A 354 0.87 0.80 -0.34
CA PRO A 354 0.51 2.14 0.14
C PRO A 354 -0.27 2.96 -0.89
N ASN A 355 0.16 2.94 -2.16
CA ASN A 355 -0.52 3.65 -3.25
C ASN A 355 -1.89 3.08 -3.60
N ASN A 356 -2.14 1.81 -3.29
CA ASN A 356 -3.40 1.13 -3.55
C ASN A 356 -4.40 1.26 -2.41
N HIS A 357 -4.08 1.92 -1.28
CA HIS A 357 -5.05 2.27 -0.23
C HIS A 357 -5.93 3.45 -0.65
N THR A 358 -6.54 3.34 -1.82
CA THR A 358 -7.49 4.31 -2.36
C THR A 358 -8.89 4.04 -1.80
N SER A 359 -9.76 5.06 -1.82
CA SER A 359 -11.16 4.91 -1.37
C SER A 359 -11.88 3.72 -2.02
N ARG A 360 -11.67 3.49 -3.32
CA ARG A 360 -12.28 2.36 -4.06
C ARG A 360 -11.86 0.99 -3.50
N ASN A 361 -10.57 0.82 -3.19
CA ASN A 361 -10.06 -0.43 -2.65
C ASN A 361 -10.44 -0.60 -1.18
N LEU A 362 -10.45 0.48 -0.39
CA LEU A 362 -10.87 0.39 1.03
C LEU A 362 -12.35 0.04 1.18
N ILE A 363 -13.19 0.42 0.21
CA ILE A 363 -14.60 0.02 0.18
C ILE A 363 -14.78 -1.50 -0.05
N THR A 364 -13.77 -2.21 -0.59
CA THR A 364 -13.84 -3.68 -0.69
C THR A 364 -13.55 -4.38 0.64
N LEU A 365 -12.84 -3.71 1.56
CA LEU A 365 -12.60 -4.20 2.92
C LEU A 365 -13.83 -4.00 3.81
N ALA A 366 -14.49 -2.85 3.70
CA ALA A 366 -15.72 -2.53 4.44
C ALA A 366 -16.62 -1.60 3.65
N LYS A 367 -17.95 -1.71 3.83
CA LYS A 367 -18.91 -0.82 3.17
C LYS A 367 -18.69 0.65 3.57
N ILE A 368 -19.03 1.58 2.67
CA ILE A 368 -18.87 3.04 2.88
C ILE A 368 -19.45 3.52 4.22
N GLN A 369 -20.59 2.96 4.65
CA GLN A 369 -21.25 3.35 5.90
C GLN A 369 -20.40 3.06 7.15
N TYR A 370 -19.60 1.99 7.12
CA TYR A 370 -18.67 1.68 8.20
C TYR A 370 -17.59 2.75 8.30
N TRP A 371 -17.01 3.15 7.16
CA TRP A 371 -15.99 4.19 7.10
C TRP A 371 -16.54 5.56 7.49
N GLU A 372 -17.75 5.89 7.05
CA GLU A 372 -18.43 7.14 7.43
C GLU A 372 -18.70 7.20 8.93
N ARG A 373 -19.19 6.11 9.53
CA ARG A 373 -19.43 6.05 10.97
C ARG A 373 -18.13 6.15 11.77
N SER A 374 -17.08 5.45 11.34
CA SER A 374 -15.84 5.26 12.10
C SER A 374 -14.85 6.42 11.93
N PHE A 375 -14.87 7.10 10.78
CA PHE A 375 -13.90 8.15 10.40
C PHE A 375 -14.61 9.37 9.81
N HIS A 376 -15.71 9.78 10.45
CA HIS A 376 -16.60 10.82 9.95
C HIS A 376 -15.89 12.18 9.75
N THR A 377 -16.24 12.86 8.66
CA THR A 377 -16.05 14.29 8.50
C THR A 377 -17.32 14.90 7.90
N LYS A 378 -17.41 16.23 7.83
CA LYS A 378 -18.54 16.92 7.18
C LYS A 378 -18.69 16.62 5.68
N SER A 379 -17.70 15.99 5.03
CA SER A 379 -17.67 15.73 3.58
C SER A 379 -17.41 14.26 3.22
N GLY A 380 -17.66 13.34 4.16
CA GLY A 380 -17.43 11.89 3.99
C GLY A 380 -16.27 11.35 4.85
N PRO A 381 -15.79 10.12 4.61
CA PRO A 381 -14.74 9.52 5.43
C PRO A 381 -13.38 10.22 5.27
N ASN A 382 -12.64 10.41 6.37
CA ASN A 382 -11.26 10.88 6.31
C ASN A 382 -10.32 9.76 5.85
N TRP A 383 -10.12 9.65 4.53
CA TRP A 383 -9.29 8.59 3.93
C TRP A 383 -7.84 8.59 4.40
N LEU A 384 -7.26 9.75 4.72
CA LEU A 384 -5.89 9.83 5.22
C LEU A 384 -5.80 9.24 6.64
N ASN A 385 -6.78 9.54 7.49
CA ASN A 385 -6.83 8.96 8.84
C ASN A 385 -7.11 7.45 8.81
N ILE A 386 -7.97 7.00 7.90
CA ILE A 386 -8.21 5.57 7.66
C ILE A 386 -6.90 4.87 7.31
N TRP A 387 -6.13 5.42 6.36
CA TRP A 387 -4.83 4.86 5.97
C TRP A 387 -3.86 4.78 7.17
N ASN A 388 -3.68 5.87 7.92
CA ASN A 388 -2.81 5.89 9.10
C ASN A 388 -3.24 4.83 10.13
N THR A 389 -4.56 4.67 10.32
CA THR A 389 -5.12 3.69 11.26
C THR A 389 -4.86 2.26 10.80
N LEU A 390 -5.07 1.95 9.51
CA LEU A 390 -4.80 0.62 8.95
C LEU A 390 -3.30 0.29 9.00
N GLN A 391 -2.44 1.28 8.77
CA GLN A 391 -0.99 1.10 8.92
C GLN A 391 -0.63 0.74 10.36
N ALA A 392 -1.14 1.49 11.35
CA ALA A 392 -0.90 1.19 12.76
C ALA A 392 -1.44 -0.20 13.15
N MET A 393 -2.61 -0.62 12.65
CA MET A 393 -3.14 -1.97 12.85
C MET A 393 -2.19 -3.03 12.29
N SER A 394 -1.70 -2.85 11.06
CA SER A 394 -0.76 -3.79 10.44
C SER A 394 0.55 -3.88 11.22
N GLU A 395 1.08 -2.74 11.68
CA GLU A 395 2.29 -2.70 12.52
C GLU A 395 2.08 -3.42 13.86
N GLN A 396 0.92 -3.25 14.48
CA GLN A 396 0.56 -3.94 15.73
C GLN A 396 0.44 -5.46 15.55
N VAL A 397 -0.09 -5.93 14.42
CA VAL A 397 -0.16 -7.37 14.09
C VAL A 397 1.24 -7.92 13.77
N GLY A 398 2.07 -7.12 13.12
CA GLY A 398 3.43 -7.48 12.74
C GLY A 398 3.53 -8.09 11.33
N VAL A 399 4.57 -8.90 11.14
CA VAL A 399 4.93 -9.43 9.82
C VAL A 399 3.94 -10.52 9.38
N TYR A 400 3.28 -10.30 8.25
CA TYR A 400 2.45 -11.28 7.58
C TYR A 400 3.30 -12.44 7.05
N ASN A 401 2.92 -13.67 7.39
CA ASN A 401 3.57 -14.89 6.90
C ASN A 401 2.61 -15.70 6.00
N PRO A 402 2.80 -15.69 4.66
CA PRO A 402 1.99 -16.50 3.74
C PRO A 402 2.01 -18.00 4.04
N GLY A 403 3.06 -18.50 4.71
CA GLY A 403 3.17 -19.90 5.12
C GLY A 403 2.16 -20.33 6.20
N ASN A 404 1.47 -19.37 6.85
CA ASN A 404 0.42 -19.65 7.83
C ASN A 404 -0.98 -19.81 7.18
N THR A 405 -1.10 -19.65 5.87
CA THR A 405 -2.35 -19.84 5.16
C THR A 405 -2.71 -21.33 5.06
N ARG A 406 -3.97 -21.65 5.37
CA ARG A 406 -4.55 -22.99 5.34
C ARG A 406 -5.75 -22.98 4.40
N GLY A 407 -5.67 -23.81 3.37
CA GLY A 407 -6.76 -24.05 2.43
C GLY A 407 -7.67 -25.18 2.91
N THR A 408 -8.50 -25.65 1.99
CA THR A 408 -9.51 -26.68 2.24
C THR A 408 -8.86 -27.98 2.74
N GLY A 409 -9.50 -28.64 3.69
CA GLY A 409 -9.00 -29.86 4.34
C GLY A 409 -9.15 -29.83 5.86
N VAL A 410 -8.59 -30.83 6.53
CA VAL A 410 -8.61 -30.97 7.99
C VAL A 410 -7.28 -30.56 8.58
N TRP A 411 -7.29 -29.71 9.61
CA TRP A 411 -6.09 -29.12 10.19
C TRP A 411 -6.06 -29.23 11.71
N MET A 412 -4.87 -29.48 12.25
CA MET A 412 -4.60 -29.23 13.67
C MET A 412 -4.27 -27.75 13.88
N ASP A 413 -5.12 -27.02 14.57
CA ASP A 413 -4.99 -25.60 14.89
C ASP A 413 -4.90 -25.43 16.40
N GLU A 414 -3.73 -25.03 16.93
CA GLU A 414 -3.56 -24.73 18.36
C GLU A 414 -4.11 -25.84 19.30
N GLY A 415 -3.96 -27.11 18.90
CA GLY A 415 -4.39 -28.29 19.67
C GLY A 415 -5.81 -28.79 19.39
N ARG A 416 -6.60 -28.09 18.57
CA ARG A 416 -7.96 -28.49 18.16
C ARG A 416 -8.05 -28.83 16.66
N VAL A 417 -9.11 -29.51 16.28
CA VAL A 417 -9.38 -29.88 14.89
C VAL A 417 -10.23 -28.80 14.22
N VAL A 418 -9.75 -28.31 13.08
CA VAL A 418 -10.48 -27.38 12.22
C VAL A 418 -10.68 -28.01 10.86
N VAL A 419 -11.95 -28.21 10.47
CA VAL A 419 -12.32 -28.66 9.13
C VAL A 419 -12.65 -27.45 8.29
N HIS A 420 -11.89 -27.23 7.24
CA HIS A 420 -12.15 -26.19 6.26
C HIS A 420 -12.81 -26.83 5.03
N THR A 421 -14.03 -26.40 4.71
CA THR A 421 -14.88 -26.98 3.65
C THR A 421 -14.87 -26.14 2.36
N GLY A 422 -13.90 -25.23 2.22
CA GLY A 422 -13.85 -24.21 1.18
C GLY A 422 -14.66 -22.95 1.48
N ASN A 423 -15.92 -23.07 1.90
CA ASN A 423 -16.79 -21.90 2.16
C ASN A 423 -17.13 -21.67 3.64
N GLN A 424 -16.76 -22.58 4.54
CA GLN A 424 -16.99 -22.49 5.98
C GLN A 424 -15.86 -23.20 6.74
N LEU A 425 -15.78 -22.92 8.04
CA LEU A 425 -14.97 -23.68 9.00
C LEU A 425 -15.91 -24.43 9.94
N ILE A 426 -15.51 -25.64 10.33
CA ILE A 426 -16.11 -26.39 11.43
C ILE A 426 -15.02 -26.53 12.48
N VAL A 427 -15.21 -25.89 13.62
CA VAL A 427 -14.27 -25.87 14.75
C VAL A 427 -14.94 -26.60 15.89
N ASP A 428 -14.39 -27.75 16.28
CA ASP A 428 -14.96 -28.61 17.33
C ASP A 428 -16.45 -28.95 17.10
N GLY A 429 -16.82 -29.19 15.84
CA GLY A 429 -18.20 -29.50 15.42
C GLY A 429 -19.11 -28.28 15.22
N ILE A 430 -18.64 -27.06 15.51
CA ILE A 430 -19.42 -25.82 15.40
C ILE A 430 -19.04 -25.06 14.13
N VAL A 431 -20.04 -24.73 13.30
CA VAL A 431 -19.85 -23.89 12.12
C VAL A 431 -19.38 -22.50 12.55
N THR A 432 -18.18 -22.11 12.11
CA THR A 432 -17.48 -20.89 12.52
C THR A 432 -17.11 -20.07 11.28
N ASN A 433 -17.24 -18.75 11.35
CA ASN A 433 -16.82 -17.86 10.27
C ASN A 433 -15.29 -17.71 10.24
N PHE A 434 -14.70 -17.54 9.05
CA PHE A 434 -13.27 -17.35 8.84
C PHE A 434 -12.66 -16.20 9.66
N ILE A 435 -13.41 -15.13 9.90
CA ILE A 435 -12.92 -13.98 10.67
C ILE A 435 -13.05 -14.18 12.19
N ASP A 436 -13.99 -15.03 12.63
CA ASP A 436 -14.33 -15.18 14.04
C ASP A 436 -13.43 -16.22 14.75
N ILE A 437 -12.70 -17.06 13.99
CA ILE A 437 -11.74 -18.01 14.56
C ILE A 437 -10.52 -17.29 15.14
N LYS A 438 -10.27 -17.52 16.44
CA LYS A 438 -9.06 -17.04 17.14
C LYS A 438 -7.92 -18.02 16.89
N THR A 439 -6.96 -17.64 16.06
CA THR A 439 -5.80 -18.47 15.71
C THR A 439 -4.70 -17.63 15.07
N LYS A 440 -3.45 -18.08 15.15
CA LYS A 440 -2.33 -17.55 14.35
C LYS A 440 -2.40 -17.91 12.86
N TYR A 441 -3.23 -18.87 12.47
CA TYR A 441 -3.38 -19.29 11.08
C TYR A 441 -4.39 -18.45 10.32
N ILE A 442 -4.35 -18.52 9.00
CA ILE A 442 -5.22 -17.76 8.12
C ILE A 442 -5.99 -18.74 7.25
N TYR A 443 -7.31 -18.62 7.25
CA TYR A 443 -8.21 -19.42 6.44
C TYR A 443 -8.91 -18.52 5.43
N GLU A 444 -8.95 -18.95 4.18
CA GLU A 444 -9.55 -18.19 3.08
C GLU A 444 -10.68 -18.96 2.42
N SER A 445 -11.72 -18.26 1.97
CA SER A 445 -12.79 -18.89 1.23
C SER A 445 -12.32 -19.29 -0.18
N THR A 446 -12.57 -20.54 -0.52
CA THR A 446 -12.36 -21.14 -1.84
C THR A 446 -13.66 -21.79 -2.33
N SER A 447 -13.61 -22.45 -3.50
CA SER A 447 -14.70 -23.31 -3.96
C SER A 447 -15.10 -24.31 -2.88
N SER A 448 -16.40 -24.37 -2.57
CA SER A 448 -16.91 -25.27 -1.53
C SER A 448 -16.73 -26.72 -1.96
N ILE A 449 -16.17 -27.50 -1.06
CA ILE A 449 -16.25 -28.94 -1.09
C ILE A 449 -17.50 -29.29 -0.27
N SER A 450 -18.46 -29.99 -0.86
CA SER A 450 -19.69 -30.38 -0.17
C SER A 450 -19.35 -31.03 1.16
N VAL A 451 -19.81 -30.43 2.26
CA VAL A 451 -19.69 -31.02 3.59
C VAL A 451 -20.42 -32.35 3.55
N ILE A 452 -19.78 -33.42 4.01
CA ILE A 452 -20.43 -34.72 4.17
C ILE A 452 -21.64 -34.49 5.07
N LYS A 453 -22.85 -34.62 4.50
CA LYS A 453 -24.11 -34.51 5.23
C LYS A 453 -24.55 -35.91 5.62
N GLY A 454 -24.81 -36.12 6.91
CA GLY A 454 -25.31 -37.38 7.44
C GLY A 454 -24.80 -37.65 8.84
N ASP A 455 -25.43 -38.59 9.52
CA ASP A 455 -24.91 -39.12 10.78
C ASP A 455 -23.66 -39.97 10.50
N PRO A 456 -22.67 -39.98 11.39
CA PRO A 456 -21.54 -40.88 11.27
C PRO A 456 -22.02 -42.33 11.14
N SER A 457 -21.47 -43.07 10.18
CA SER A 457 -21.77 -44.48 10.01
C SER A 457 -21.49 -45.27 11.29
N ASP A 458 -22.37 -46.21 11.62
CA ASP A 458 -22.14 -47.11 12.74
C ASP A 458 -21.04 -48.15 12.41
N LYS A 459 -20.67 -48.96 13.41
CA LYS A 459 -19.64 -50.00 13.25
C LYS A 459 -19.99 -51.03 12.17
N ASN A 460 -21.26 -51.39 12.01
CA ASN A 460 -21.72 -52.38 11.05
C ASN A 460 -21.68 -51.82 9.63
N GLU A 461 -22.07 -50.56 9.45
CA GLU A 461 -21.97 -49.85 8.18
C GLU A 461 -20.51 -49.64 7.76
N ALA A 462 -19.64 -49.21 8.67
CA ALA A 462 -18.22 -49.03 8.41
C ALA A 462 -17.54 -50.37 8.00
N ASN A 463 -17.94 -51.49 8.61
CA ASN A 463 -17.44 -52.82 8.24
C ASN A 463 -17.78 -53.22 6.81
N LYS A 464 -18.85 -52.68 6.19
CA LYS A 464 -19.18 -52.97 4.79
C LYS A 464 -18.08 -52.50 3.84
N VAL A 465 -17.37 -51.41 4.17
CA VAL A 465 -16.24 -50.93 3.36
C VAL A 465 -15.12 -51.97 3.33
N ILE A 466 -14.82 -52.60 4.48
CA ILE A 466 -13.81 -53.65 4.56
C ILE A 466 -14.27 -54.88 3.75
N GLN A 467 -15.54 -55.27 3.88
CA GLN A 467 -16.10 -56.40 3.11
C GLN A 467 -16.01 -56.16 1.60
N ILE A 468 -16.33 -54.95 1.12
CA ILE A 468 -16.20 -54.58 -0.30
C ILE A 468 -14.73 -54.65 -0.74
N MET A 469 -13.80 -54.16 0.08
CA MET A 469 -12.36 -54.23 -0.21
C MET A 469 -11.86 -55.68 -0.25
N GLU A 470 -12.32 -56.55 0.66
CA GLU A 470 -11.94 -57.97 0.73
C GLU A 470 -12.49 -58.79 -0.46
N MET A 471 -13.51 -58.30 -1.19
CA MET A 471 -14.03 -58.94 -2.40
C MET A 471 -13.14 -58.78 -3.64
N LEU A 472 -12.20 -57.83 -3.63
CA LEU A 472 -11.30 -57.60 -4.75
C LEU A 472 -10.26 -58.72 -4.85
N ALA A 473 -9.83 -59.04 -6.07
CA ALA A 473 -8.80 -60.04 -6.31
C ALA A 473 -7.41 -59.49 -5.92
N TRP A 474 -7.04 -59.56 -4.64
CA TRP A 474 -5.72 -59.15 -4.16
C TRP A 474 -4.67 -60.25 -4.35
N GLU A 475 -3.40 -59.88 -4.54
CA GLU A 475 -2.28 -60.84 -4.45
C GLU A 475 -2.07 -61.32 -3.00
N ASP A 476 -2.30 -60.44 -2.02
CA ASP A 476 -2.35 -60.76 -0.59
C ASP A 476 -3.60 -60.15 0.04
N SER A 477 -4.35 -60.96 0.78
CA SER A 477 -5.56 -60.56 1.49
C SER A 477 -5.37 -59.35 2.43
N ILE A 478 -4.17 -59.13 2.97
CA ILE A 478 -3.90 -57.99 3.88
C ILE A 478 -4.03 -56.64 3.16
N TYR A 479 -3.83 -56.60 1.84
CA TYR A 479 -3.89 -55.37 1.05
C TYR A 479 -5.28 -54.71 1.08
N ALA A 480 -6.35 -55.50 1.20
CA ALA A 480 -7.70 -54.99 1.40
C ALA A 480 -7.79 -54.06 2.61
N ARG A 481 -7.23 -54.48 3.75
CA ARG A 481 -7.26 -53.74 5.01
C ARG A 481 -6.32 -52.54 5.00
N ILE A 482 -5.16 -52.67 4.35
CA ILE A 482 -4.21 -51.56 4.17
C ILE A 482 -4.86 -50.45 3.36
N LEU A 483 -5.47 -50.77 2.21
CA LEU A 483 -6.13 -49.77 1.37
C LEU A 483 -7.38 -49.17 2.05
N ALA A 484 -8.18 -49.98 2.74
CA ALA A 484 -9.31 -49.50 3.53
C ALA A 484 -8.86 -48.51 4.61
N GLY A 485 -7.81 -48.84 5.37
CA GLY A 485 -7.24 -47.95 6.38
C GLY A 485 -6.69 -46.66 5.77
N TRP A 486 -6.01 -46.75 4.63
CA TRP A 486 -5.57 -45.57 3.88
C TRP A 486 -6.75 -44.67 3.49
N CYS A 487 -7.86 -45.27 3.04
CA CYS A 487 -9.06 -44.53 2.66
C CYS A 487 -9.72 -43.77 3.84
N VAL A 488 -9.48 -44.20 5.08
CA VAL A 488 -9.96 -43.48 6.27
C VAL A 488 -9.06 -42.30 6.61
N ILE A 489 -7.74 -42.47 6.53
CA ILE A 489 -6.78 -41.45 6.98
C ILE A 489 -6.49 -40.39 5.91
N ALA A 490 -6.59 -40.73 4.62
CA ALA A 490 -6.21 -39.82 3.54
C ALA A 490 -6.99 -38.50 3.53
N PRO A 491 -8.32 -38.46 3.75
CA PRO A 491 -9.06 -37.20 3.85
C PRO A 491 -8.61 -36.32 5.02
N LEU A 492 -7.99 -36.91 6.04
CA LEU A 492 -7.49 -36.23 7.24
C LEU A 492 -6.02 -35.81 7.11
N CYS A 493 -5.43 -35.92 5.91
CA CYS A 493 -4.00 -35.75 5.69
C CYS A 493 -3.43 -34.43 6.23
N GLY A 494 -4.17 -33.32 6.25
CA GLY A 494 -3.69 -32.05 6.82
C GLY A 494 -3.43 -32.07 8.33
N ALA A 495 -4.13 -32.94 9.07
CA ALA A 495 -4.02 -33.11 10.52
C ALA A 495 -2.98 -34.16 10.92
N LEU A 496 -2.53 -35.02 9.99
CA LEU A 496 -1.54 -36.04 10.27
C LEU A 496 -0.13 -35.45 10.41
N GLU A 497 0.63 -35.96 11.39
CA GLU A 497 2.07 -35.68 11.51
C GLU A 497 2.89 -36.37 10.42
N TRP A 498 2.50 -37.62 10.10
CA TRP A 498 3.08 -38.42 9.03
C TRP A 498 1.99 -38.91 8.07
N ARG A 499 2.16 -38.64 6.78
CA ARG A 499 1.23 -39.01 5.71
C ARG A 499 1.80 -40.19 4.94
N GLN A 500 1.12 -41.33 5.04
CA GLN A 500 1.44 -42.52 4.27
C GLN A 500 0.87 -42.40 2.85
N HIS A 501 1.65 -42.85 1.87
CA HIS A 501 1.23 -42.95 0.48
C HIS A 501 0.99 -44.41 0.13
N VAL A 502 0.14 -44.66 -0.86
CA VAL A 502 -0.14 -46.02 -1.36
C VAL A 502 0.09 -46.10 -2.85
N TRP A 503 0.42 -47.29 -3.33
CA TRP A 503 0.57 -47.56 -4.75
C TRP A 503 -0.24 -48.79 -5.13
N LEU A 504 -1.29 -48.58 -5.91
CA LEU A 504 -2.14 -49.64 -6.45
C LEU A 504 -1.51 -50.22 -7.72
N THR A 505 -1.07 -51.46 -7.66
CA THR A 505 -0.44 -52.17 -8.78
C THR A 505 -1.29 -53.33 -9.26
N GLY A 506 -0.96 -53.85 -10.44
CA GLY A 506 -1.65 -55.00 -11.01
C GLY A 506 -1.50 -55.01 -12.52
N LYS A 507 -1.55 -56.19 -13.13
CA LYS A 507 -1.44 -56.33 -14.60
C LYS A 507 -2.54 -55.54 -15.32
N SER A 508 -2.35 -55.32 -16.62
CA SER A 508 -3.44 -54.81 -17.46
C SER A 508 -4.68 -55.69 -17.31
N GLY A 509 -5.86 -55.08 -17.16
CA GLY A 509 -7.12 -55.79 -16.91
C GLY A 509 -7.40 -56.17 -15.44
N ALA A 510 -6.49 -55.92 -14.49
CA ALA A 510 -6.69 -56.26 -13.07
C ALA A 510 -7.73 -55.38 -12.32
N GLY A 511 -8.24 -54.32 -12.96
CA GLY A 511 -9.28 -53.46 -12.38
C GLY A 511 -8.80 -52.24 -11.58
N LYS A 512 -7.53 -51.82 -11.70
CA LYS A 512 -6.95 -50.68 -10.96
C LYS A 512 -7.78 -49.39 -11.05
N SER A 513 -8.04 -48.89 -12.26
CA SER A 513 -8.84 -47.69 -12.48
C SER A 513 -10.28 -47.86 -12.01
N TRP A 514 -10.83 -49.10 -12.06
CA TRP A 514 -12.15 -49.39 -11.51
C TRP A 514 -12.18 -49.21 -9.99
N VAL A 515 -11.19 -49.77 -9.27
CA VAL A 515 -11.05 -49.61 -7.81
C VAL A 515 -10.88 -48.13 -7.45
N MET A 516 -10.03 -47.41 -8.18
CA MET A 516 -9.81 -45.98 -7.95
C MET A 516 -11.09 -45.16 -8.13
N ASN A 517 -11.87 -45.43 -9.18
CA ASN A 517 -13.05 -44.63 -9.53
C ASN A 517 -14.32 -45.02 -8.77
N ASN A 518 -14.50 -46.30 -8.43
CA ASN A 518 -15.73 -46.81 -7.84
C ASN A 518 -15.64 -47.09 -6.34
N ILE A 519 -14.43 -47.10 -5.77
CA ILE A 519 -14.24 -47.33 -4.34
C ILE A 519 -13.47 -46.17 -3.72
N ILE A 520 -12.23 -45.90 -4.16
CA ILE A 520 -11.37 -44.90 -3.51
C ILE A 520 -11.98 -43.50 -3.64
N GLN A 521 -12.28 -43.04 -4.85
CA GLN A 521 -12.82 -41.70 -5.10
C GLN A 521 -14.16 -41.45 -4.37
N PRO A 522 -15.15 -42.36 -4.38
CA PRO A 522 -16.37 -42.19 -3.59
C PRO A 522 -16.14 -42.08 -2.09
N LEU A 523 -15.20 -42.85 -1.52
CA LEU A 523 -14.84 -42.77 -0.10
C LEU A 523 -14.14 -41.45 0.26
N MET A 524 -13.30 -40.92 -0.64
CA MET A 524 -12.68 -39.60 -0.47
C MET A 524 -13.69 -38.45 -0.68
N GLY A 525 -14.73 -38.72 -1.47
CA GLY A 525 -15.73 -37.74 -1.88
C GLY A 525 -15.10 -36.57 -2.64
N PRO A 526 -15.66 -35.35 -2.51
CA PRO A 526 -15.21 -34.17 -3.24
C PRO A 526 -13.87 -33.62 -2.73
N THR A 527 -13.26 -34.22 -1.71
CA THR A 527 -11.94 -33.80 -1.20
C THR A 527 -10.79 -34.30 -2.07
N ALA A 528 -10.93 -35.37 -2.85
CA ALA A 528 -9.82 -35.93 -3.61
C ALA A 528 -9.48 -35.10 -4.86
N PHE A 529 -8.21 -34.72 -5.01
CA PHE A 529 -7.65 -34.16 -6.22
C PHE A 529 -7.18 -35.28 -7.15
N ARG A 530 -7.85 -35.43 -8.30
CA ARG A 530 -7.57 -36.49 -9.29
C ARG A 530 -6.75 -35.94 -10.45
N THR A 531 -5.78 -36.75 -10.87
CA THR A 531 -4.93 -36.50 -12.03
C THR A 531 -4.73 -37.82 -12.77
N GLU A 532 -4.49 -37.75 -14.08
CA GLU A 532 -4.29 -38.92 -14.93
C GLU A 532 -3.12 -38.66 -15.88
N GLY A 533 -2.44 -39.75 -16.26
CA GLY A 533 -1.55 -39.80 -17.40
C GLY A 533 -0.18 -39.15 -17.20
N SER A 534 0.74 -39.55 -18.08
CA SER A 534 2.15 -39.13 -18.09
C SER A 534 2.40 -37.66 -18.45
N GLY A 535 1.35 -36.89 -18.78
CA GLY A 535 1.43 -35.45 -19.09
C GLY A 535 1.29 -34.54 -17.88
N THR A 536 0.89 -35.07 -16.72
CA THR A 536 0.73 -34.27 -15.49
C THR A 536 2.09 -33.81 -14.97
N THR A 537 2.18 -32.54 -14.57
CA THR A 537 3.44 -31.92 -14.11
C THR A 537 3.36 -31.53 -12.64
N GLU A 538 4.48 -31.61 -11.92
CA GLU A 538 4.58 -31.10 -10.53
C GLU A 538 4.09 -29.66 -10.39
N PRO A 539 4.47 -28.70 -11.28
CA PRO A 539 3.99 -27.33 -11.16
C PRO A 539 2.47 -27.20 -11.27
N GLY A 540 1.84 -28.02 -12.10
CA GLY A 540 0.38 -28.08 -12.23
C GLY A 540 -0.27 -28.62 -10.96
N MET A 541 0.23 -29.73 -10.41
CA MET A 541 -0.26 -30.29 -9.15
C MET A 541 -0.09 -29.30 -8.00
N ARG A 542 1.08 -28.67 -7.88
CA ARG A 542 1.37 -27.67 -6.86
C ARG A 542 0.46 -26.45 -6.97
N GLY A 543 0.15 -26.01 -8.19
CA GLY A 543 -0.77 -24.89 -8.43
C GLY A 543 -2.22 -25.19 -8.04
N HIS A 544 -2.64 -26.47 -8.07
CA HIS A 544 -3.95 -26.89 -7.58
C HIS A 544 -3.96 -27.09 -6.06
N LEU A 545 -2.91 -27.72 -5.53
CA LEU A 545 -2.80 -27.99 -4.10
C LEU A 545 -2.61 -26.70 -3.31
N LEU A 546 -1.77 -25.75 -3.73
CA LEU A 546 -1.47 -24.49 -3.02
C LEU A 546 -1.40 -24.66 -1.49
N HIS A 547 -2.45 -24.24 -0.78
CA HIS A 547 -2.57 -24.35 0.67
C HIS A 547 -3.56 -25.43 1.13
N ASN A 548 -4.21 -26.14 0.20
CA ASN A 548 -5.14 -27.22 0.47
C ASN A 548 -4.41 -28.46 1.00
N ALA A 549 -5.07 -29.13 1.95
CA ALA A 549 -4.63 -30.40 2.52
C ALA A 549 -5.64 -31.49 2.14
N VAL A 550 -5.48 -32.00 0.93
CA VAL A 550 -6.40 -32.94 0.29
C VAL A 550 -5.67 -34.18 -0.25
N PRO A 551 -6.32 -35.36 -0.30
CA PRO A 551 -5.78 -36.53 -0.96
C PRO A 551 -5.49 -36.27 -2.45
N VAL A 552 -4.43 -36.88 -2.97
CA VAL A 552 -4.10 -36.87 -4.40
C VAL A 552 -4.23 -38.29 -4.95
N LEU A 553 -5.03 -38.44 -6.00
CA LEU A 553 -5.15 -39.69 -6.77
C LEU A 553 -4.49 -39.47 -8.14
N HIS A 554 -3.45 -40.24 -8.45
CA HIS A 554 -2.73 -40.16 -9.71
C HIS A 554 -2.78 -41.52 -10.42
N ASP A 555 -3.66 -41.64 -11.41
CA ASP A 555 -3.77 -42.85 -12.25
C ASP A 555 -2.79 -42.78 -13.43
N GLU A 556 -2.46 -43.94 -13.98
CA GLU A 556 -1.49 -44.11 -15.08
C GLU A 556 -0.08 -43.55 -14.75
N ALA A 557 0.42 -43.84 -13.55
CA ALA A 557 1.77 -43.51 -13.09
C ALA A 557 2.87 -44.39 -13.72
N ASP A 558 2.70 -44.79 -14.98
CA ASP A 558 3.64 -45.59 -15.74
C ASP A 558 4.78 -44.72 -16.29
N ALA A 559 5.99 -45.28 -16.31
CA ALA A 559 7.23 -44.57 -16.61
C ALA A 559 7.85 -45.05 -17.92
N ASP A 560 7.04 -45.12 -18.97
CA ASP A 560 7.39 -45.81 -20.23
C ASP A 560 8.31 -44.99 -21.15
N THR A 561 8.37 -43.67 -20.95
CA THR A 561 9.25 -42.77 -21.72
C THR A 561 10.20 -42.01 -20.80
N HIS A 562 11.31 -41.50 -21.35
CA HIS A 562 12.24 -40.65 -20.61
C HIS A 562 11.54 -39.44 -19.97
N LYS A 563 10.67 -38.78 -20.75
CA LYS A 563 9.90 -37.62 -20.28
C LYS A 563 8.93 -37.99 -19.16
N ALA A 564 8.24 -39.13 -19.27
CA ALA A 564 7.35 -39.62 -18.22
C ALA A 564 8.10 -39.89 -16.91
N LYS A 565 9.30 -40.50 -16.99
CA LYS A 565 10.19 -40.71 -15.83
C LYS A 565 10.57 -39.40 -15.15
N GLU A 566 10.98 -38.39 -15.92
CA GLU A 566 11.36 -37.08 -15.38
C GLU A 566 10.19 -36.37 -14.68
N LEU A 567 9.00 -36.41 -15.29
CA LEU A 567 7.80 -35.81 -14.70
C LEU A 567 7.38 -36.52 -13.42
N LEU A 568 7.42 -37.85 -13.41
CA LEU A 568 7.07 -38.65 -12.24
C LEU A 568 8.07 -38.48 -11.09
N GLU A 569 9.37 -38.39 -11.38
CA GLU A 569 10.38 -38.06 -10.36
C GLU A 569 10.13 -36.68 -9.74
N ALA A 570 9.74 -35.68 -10.52
CA ALA A 570 9.35 -34.37 -9.99
C ALA A 570 8.12 -34.46 -9.06
N ILE A 571 7.14 -35.33 -9.39
CA ILE A 571 5.99 -35.61 -8.54
C ILE A 571 6.43 -36.34 -7.26
N PHE A 572 7.41 -37.24 -7.31
CA PHE A 572 7.95 -37.88 -6.10
C PHE A 572 8.63 -36.87 -5.17
N ILE A 573 9.35 -35.88 -5.70
CA ILE A 573 9.92 -34.80 -4.90
C ILE A 573 8.80 -34.05 -4.15
N LEU A 574 7.69 -33.75 -4.83
CA LEU A 574 6.51 -33.14 -4.20
C LEU A 574 5.92 -34.05 -3.12
N MET A 575 5.70 -35.32 -3.41
CA MET A 575 5.18 -36.33 -2.47
C MET A 575 6.08 -36.44 -1.22
N ARG A 576 7.40 -36.57 -1.39
CA ARG A 576 8.38 -36.63 -0.29
C ARG A 576 8.26 -35.41 0.63
N SER A 577 8.06 -34.23 0.07
CA SER A 577 7.86 -32.99 0.84
C SER A 577 6.51 -32.97 1.58
N ALA A 578 5.50 -33.68 1.07
CA ALA A 578 4.18 -33.76 1.67
C ALA A 578 4.12 -34.73 2.87
N SER A 579 4.98 -35.77 2.91
CA SER A 579 4.86 -36.85 3.90
C SER A 579 5.01 -36.41 5.37
N SER A 580 5.83 -35.40 5.66
CA SER A 580 6.10 -34.96 7.04
C SER A 580 5.49 -33.60 7.37
N ALA A 581 4.90 -33.48 8.56
CA ALA A 581 4.44 -32.20 9.11
C ALA A 581 5.56 -31.21 9.49
N ASN A 582 6.84 -31.59 9.37
CA ASN A 582 8.01 -30.73 9.61
C ASN A 582 8.86 -30.46 8.34
N SER A 583 8.37 -30.81 7.15
CA SER A 583 9.01 -30.44 5.88
C SER A 583 9.14 -28.92 5.70
N GLY A 584 10.29 -28.47 5.18
CA GLY A 584 10.55 -27.06 4.88
C GLY A 584 9.56 -26.46 3.87
N LEU A 585 9.42 -25.14 3.90
CA LEU A 585 8.58 -24.40 2.95
C LEU A 585 9.27 -24.35 1.58
N ILE A 586 8.53 -24.61 0.50
CA ILE A 586 8.99 -24.35 -0.86
C ILE A 586 8.71 -22.88 -1.16
N ILE A 587 9.76 -22.09 -1.40
CA ILE A 587 9.68 -20.65 -1.66
C ILE A 587 9.91 -20.40 -3.15
N LYS A 588 8.97 -19.71 -3.82
CA LYS A 588 9.17 -19.20 -5.18
C LYS A 588 9.07 -17.67 -5.22
N GLY A 589 10.03 -17.06 -5.91
CA GLY A 589 9.96 -15.65 -6.28
C GLY A 589 8.86 -15.42 -7.30
N THR A 590 8.17 -14.29 -7.19
CA THR A 590 7.21 -13.83 -8.19
C THR A 590 7.79 -12.67 -8.99
N THR A 591 7.21 -12.36 -10.14
CA THR A 591 7.60 -11.20 -10.96
C THR A 591 7.29 -9.86 -10.28
N THR A 592 6.48 -9.86 -9.22
CA THR A 592 6.14 -8.66 -8.44
C THR A 592 7.15 -8.50 -7.31
N PRO A 593 7.89 -7.37 -7.25
CA PRO A 593 8.83 -7.11 -6.16
C PRO A 593 8.17 -7.22 -4.79
N GLY A 594 8.80 -7.93 -3.86
CA GLY A 594 8.31 -8.13 -2.49
C GLY A 594 7.25 -9.23 -2.32
N LYS A 595 6.68 -9.76 -3.41
CA LYS A 595 5.71 -10.86 -3.34
C LYS A 595 6.41 -12.21 -3.45
N VAL A 596 6.18 -13.05 -2.45
CA VAL A 596 6.73 -14.41 -2.35
C VAL A 596 5.57 -15.39 -2.25
N THR A 597 5.60 -16.44 -3.07
CA THR A 597 4.66 -17.56 -2.93
C THR A 597 5.33 -18.65 -2.12
N MET A 598 4.80 -18.89 -0.93
CA MET A 598 5.21 -20.01 -0.09
C MET A 598 4.23 -21.16 -0.30
N PHE A 599 4.76 -22.34 -0.54
CA PHE A 599 3.97 -23.54 -0.78
C PHE A 599 4.36 -24.65 0.19
N ARG A 600 3.36 -25.39 0.64
CA ARG A 600 3.56 -26.58 1.46
C ARG A 600 2.49 -27.63 1.16
N ALA A 601 2.88 -28.66 0.43
CA ALA A 601 2.01 -29.81 0.19
C ALA A 601 1.70 -30.53 1.51
N ARG A 602 0.43 -30.88 1.73
CA ARG A 602 -0.01 -31.71 2.86
C ARG A 602 -1.05 -32.71 2.38
N SER A 603 -0.57 -33.70 1.63
CA SER A 603 -1.42 -34.66 0.93
C SER A 603 -0.94 -36.08 1.14
N CYS A 604 -1.89 -37.01 1.31
CA CYS A 604 -1.65 -38.43 1.05
C CYS A 604 -1.77 -38.67 -0.46
N PHE A 605 -0.89 -39.49 -1.04
CA PHE A 605 -0.89 -39.78 -2.48
C PHE A 605 -1.27 -41.24 -2.69
N CYS A 606 -2.11 -41.49 -3.68
CA CYS A 606 -2.39 -42.82 -4.22
C CYS A 606 -1.99 -42.83 -5.69
N PHE A 607 -1.01 -43.66 -6.02
CA PHE A 607 -0.58 -43.90 -7.39
C PHE A 607 -1.23 -45.18 -7.92
N SER A 608 -1.48 -45.26 -9.22
CA SER A 608 -1.91 -46.48 -9.91
C SER A 608 -1.15 -46.66 -11.21
N SER A 609 -0.61 -47.85 -11.46
CA SER A 609 0.16 -48.20 -12.67
C SER A 609 0.34 -49.71 -12.79
N VAL A 610 0.88 -50.21 -13.90
CA VAL A 610 1.09 -51.66 -14.09
C VAL A 610 2.13 -52.20 -13.11
N GLY A 611 3.22 -51.45 -12.91
CA GLY A 611 4.28 -51.76 -11.97
C GLY A 611 4.72 -50.53 -11.18
N ILE A 612 5.51 -50.74 -10.13
CA ILE A 612 6.00 -49.66 -9.27
C ILE A 612 7.15 -48.93 -9.97
N SER A 613 6.98 -47.63 -10.20
CA SER A 613 8.04 -46.77 -10.76
C SER A 613 8.96 -46.17 -9.69
N ALA A 614 8.58 -46.26 -8.41
CA ALA A 614 9.39 -45.81 -7.28
C ALA A 614 10.63 -46.71 -7.08
N GLN A 615 11.82 -46.13 -7.23
CA GLN A 615 13.09 -46.87 -7.13
C GLN A 615 13.97 -46.41 -5.97
N GLN A 616 13.83 -45.16 -5.51
CA GLN A 616 14.69 -44.63 -4.46
C GLN A 616 14.22 -45.10 -3.09
N ARG A 617 15.16 -45.36 -2.18
CA ARG A 617 14.85 -45.72 -0.77
C ARG A 617 13.96 -44.69 -0.07
N ALA A 618 14.10 -43.42 -0.45
CA ALA A 618 13.25 -42.34 0.04
C ALA A 618 11.77 -42.53 -0.34
N ASP A 619 11.48 -43.10 -1.51
CA ASP A 619 10.11 -43.37 -1.96
C ASP A 619 9.58 -44.64 -1.32
N LEU A 620 10.37 -45.71 -1.36
CA LEU A 620 10.01 -47.03 -0.83
C LEU A 620 9.70 -47.01 0.68
N SER A 621 10.30 -46.08 1.42
CA SER A 621 10.01 -45.90 2.86
C SER A 621 8.73 -45.13 3.17
N ARG A 622 8.06 -44.57 2.15
CA ARG A 622 6.87 -43.72 2.29
C ARG A 622 5.64 -44.25 1.56
N ILE A 623 5.85 -45.19 0.64
CA ILE A 623 4.84 -45.76 -0.24
C ILE A 623 4.62 -47.21 0.17
N THR A 624 3.38 -47.55 0.49
CA THR A 624 2.94 -48.93 0.69
C THR A 624 2.33 -49.47 -0.60
N PRO A 625 2.97 -50.44 -1.28
CA PRO A 625 2.38 -51.07 -2.45
C PRO A 625 1.24 -52.00 -2.06
N VAL A 626 0.17 -52.01 -2.86
CA VAL A 626 -0.96 -52.92 -2.76
C VAL A 626 -1.26 -53.46 -4.16
N SER A 627 -1.13 -54.78 -4.34
CA SER A 627 -1.23 -55.41 -5.66
C SER A 627 -2.56 -56.14 -5.85
N LEU A 628 -3.25 -55.82 -6.95
CA LEU A 628 -4.35 -56.61 -7.47
C LEU A 628 -3.80 -57.80 -8.28
N GLY A 629 -4.27 -58.98 -7.95
CA GLY A 629 -4.15 -60.18 -8.75
C GLY A 629 -5.03 -60.13 -10.01
N ILE A 630 -4.89 -61.14 -10.86
CA ILE A 630 -5.76 -61.32 -12.02
C ILE A 630 -7.02 -62.01 -11.54
N HIS A 631 -8.20 -61.46 -11.87
CA HIS A 631 -9.44 -62.23 -11.79
C HIS A 631 -9.30 -63.44 -12.72
N GLN A 632 -8.98 -64.60 -12.14
CA GLN A 632 -9.31 -65.86 -12.78
C GLN A 632 -10.83 -65.87 -12.77
N GLY A 633 -11.45 -65.54 -13.90
CA GLY A 633 -12.90 -65.59 -14.03
C GLY A 633 -13.39 -66.89 -13.41
N THR A 634 -14.39 -66.79 -12.54
CA THR A 634 -15.17 -67.96 -12.16
C THR A 634 -15.54 -68.68 -13.45
N LYS A 635 -14.99 -69.88 -13.63
CA LYS A 635 -15.50 -70.83 -14.63
C LYS A 635 -16.97 -71.12 -14.35
#